data_AF-A0AB36CTY3-F1
#
_entry.id   AF-A0AB36CTY3-F1
#
_cell.length_a   1.000
_cell.length_b   1.000
_cell.length_c   1.000
_cell.angle_alpha   90.00
_cell.angle_beta   90.00
_cell.angle_gamma   90.00
#
_symmetry.space_group_name_H-M   'P 1'
#
loop_
_entity.id
_entity.type
_entity.pdbx_description
1 polymer ?
#
loop_
_entity_poly.entity_id
_entity_poly.type
_entity_poly.pdbx_seq_one_letter_code
_entity_poly.pdbx_strand_id
1 'polypeptide(L)'
;MTVDPLEIEDTSDWLRSPTELETCTHYLRMLENEVQELNLHLRKAREDIFGLVQMYDQAITQRDDAMSNLRERSAQLASARKELYVVEISAKGHKREADRLKGMGGPGAMTQNDHLGSQNIPNSLERASQYWLLSTARSYSPRKVYNESLSYRLRNIFLLGCPWCRPDCLALTFTQQRYDRFNQPN
;
A
#
# COMPACT_ATOMS: atom_id res chain seq x y z
N MET A 1 25.04 75.38 41.23
CA MET A 1 23.92 74.72 40.52
C MET A 1 23.30 73.77 41.53
N THR A 2 22.09 74.07 42.00
CA THR A 2 21.35 73.26 42.97
C THR A 2 20.62 72.17 42.22
N VAL A 3 21.08 70.92 42.34
CA VAL A 3 20.42 69.75 41.77
C VAL A 3 19.11 69.53 42.54
N ASP A 4 18.00 69.35 41.83
CA ASP A 4 16.67 69.19 42.41
C ASP A 4 16.61 67.85 43.19
N PRO A 5 16.18 67.81 44.48
CA PRO A 5 16.26 66.60 45.31
C PRO A 5 15.45 65.39 44.83
N LEU A 6 14.69 65.51 43.74
CA LEU A 6 13.93 64.42 43.11
C LEU A 6 14.55 63.87 41.81
N GLU A 7 15.63 64.47 41.28
CA GLU A 7 16.35 63.86 40.16
C GLU A 7 17.22 62.71 40.70
N ILE A 8 16.74 61.48 40.49
CA ILE A 8 17.54 60.27 40.71
C ILE A 8 18.58 60.23 39.60
N GLU A 9 19.86 60.13 39.98
CA GLU A 9 20.99 59.99 39.06
C GLU A 9 20.78 58.80 38.13
N ASP A 10 21.03 58.98 36.82
CA ASP A 10 20.89 57.89 35.84
C ASP A 10 21.91 56.78 36.15
N THR A 11 21.42 55.68 36.72
CA THR A 11 22.23 54.53 37.15
C THR A 11 22.43 53.50 36.03
N SER A 12 22.04 53.81 34.79
CA SER A 12 22.15 52.92 33.63
C SER A 12 23.58 52.38 33.43
N ASP A 13 24.59 53.24 33.64
CA ASP A 13 26.03 52.93 33.56
C ASP A 13 26.53 52.00 34.69
N TRP A 14 25.96 52.09 35.90
CA TRP A 14 26.37 51.25 37.04
C TRP A 14 25.93 49.80 36.86
N LEU A 15 24.78 49.61 36.23
CA LEU A 15 24.22 48.29 35.94
C LEU A 15 24.84 47.65 34.68
N ARG A 16 25.69 48.39 33.93
CA ARG A 16 26.21 47.98 32.61
C ARG A 16 25.08 47.45 31.74
N SER A 17 23.93 48.13 31.82
CA SER A 17 22.72 47.72 31.13
C SER A 17 23.04 47.73 29.64
N PRO A 18 22.79 46.64 28.90
CA PRO A 18 23.09 46.61 27.49
C PRO A 18 22.34 47.76 26.81
N THR A 19 23.06 48.49 25.96
CA THR A 19 22.45 49.58 25.20
C THR A 19 21.34 49.01 24.30
N GLU A 20 20.40 49.87 23.89
CA GLU A 20 19.33 49.45 22.97
C GLU A 20 19.91 48.87 21.66
N LEU A 21 21.01 49.45 21.17
CA LEU A 21 21.70 48.97 19.97
C LEU A 21 22.31 47.58 20.18
N GLU A 22 22.94 47.33 21.32
CA GLU A 22 23.48 46.00 21.67
C GLU A 22 22.36 44.96 21.79
N THR A 23 21.26 45.33 22.43
CA THR A 23 20.06 44.49 22.55
C THR A 23 19.50 44.13 21.17
N CYS A 24 19.30 45.12 20.30
CA CYS A 24 18.85 44.91 18.93
C CYS A 24 19.81 44.01 18.14
N THR A 25 21.13 44.21 18.27
CA THR A 25 22.14 43.40 17.61
C THR A 25 22.10 41.94 18.08
N HIS A 26 21.90 41.73 19.38
CA HIS A 26 21.77 40.40 19.94
C HIS A 26 20.51 39.69 19.42
N TYR A 27 19.37 40.38 19.40
CA TYR A 27 18.12 39.84 18.84
C TYR A 27 18.26 39.48 17.36
N LEU A 28 18.90 40.32 16.55
CA LEU A 28 19.15 40.02 15.15
C LEU A 28 19.97 38.73 14.97
N ARG A 29 21.03 38.53 15.77
CA ARG A 29 21.83 37.30 15.75
C ARG A 29 21.02 36.07 16.17
N MET A 30 20.17 36.22 17.18
CA MET A 30 19.32 35.12 17.64
C MET A 30 18.31 34.70 16.56
N LEU A 31 17.66 35.67 15.92
CA LEU A 31 16.73 35.42 14.81
C LEU A 31 17.43 34.81 13.60
N GLU A 32 18.65 35.27 13.27
CA GLU A 32 19.43 34.70 12.18
C GLU A 32 19.74 33.22 12.45
N ASN A 33 20.16 32.87 13.67
CA ASN A 33 20.39 31.48 14.06
C ASN A 33 19.11 30.64 13.99
N GLU A 34 17.99 31.14 14.49
CA GLU A 34 16.71 30.43 14.47
C GLU A 34 16.24 30.16 13.02
N VAL A 35 16.39 31.14 12.13
CA VAL A 35 16.09 30.96 10.70
C VAL A 35 17.00 29.92 10.06
N GLN A 36 18.28 29.86 10.44
CA GLN A 36 19.21 28.83 9.95
C GLN A 36 18.80 27.43 10.42
N GLU A 37 18.43 27.28 11.69
CA GLU A 37 17.95 26.02 12.26
C GLU A 37 16.64 25.54 11.61
N LEU A 38 15.67 26.44 11.43
CA LEU A 38 14.42 26.13 10.74
C LEU A 38 14.66 25.68 9.29
N ASN A 39 15.60 26.32 8.59
CA ASN A 39 15.99 25.89 7.24
C ASN A 39 16.63 24.50 7.21
N LEU A 40 17.35 24.11 8.27
CA LEU A 40 17.87 22.74 8.40
C LEU A 40 16.74 21.74 8.63
N HIS A 41 15.82 22.06 9.54
CA HIS A 41 14.64 21.23 9.81
C HIS A 41 13.77 21.03 8.56
N LEU A 42 13.55 22.10 7.77
CA LEU A 42 12.79 22.02 6.53
C LEU A 42 13.46 21.12 5.49
N ARG A 43 14.80 21.20 5.35
CA ARG A 43 15.54 20.32 4.44
C ARG A 43 15.41 18.85 4.86
N LYS A 44 15.62 18.56 6.14
CA LYS A 44 15.47 17.21 6.69
C LYS A 44 14.05 16.67 6.51
N ALA A 45 13.03 17.45 6.87
CA ALA A 45 11.64 17.05 6.71
C ALA A 45 11.29 16.78 5.24
N ARG A 46 11.86 17.56 4.31
CA ARG A 46 11.69 17.34 2.87
C ARG A 46 12.33 16.01 2.43
N GLU A 47 13.54 15.71 2.89
CA GLU A 47 14.22 14.43 2.63
C GLU A 47 13.43 13.25 3.19
N ASP A 48 12.93 13.35 4.42
CA ASP A 48 12.11 12.33 5.07
C ASP A 48 10.81 12.06 4.29
N ILE A 49 10.12 13.12 3.87
CA ILE A 49 8.90 12.99 3.03
C ILE A 49 9.22 12.31 1.70
N PHE A 50 10.32 12.67 1.03
CA PHE A 50 10.71 12.01 -0.21
C PHE A 50 11.02 10.52 0.01
N GLY A 51 11.70 10.17 1.10
CA GLY A 51 11.95 8.78 1.48
C GLY A 51 10.65 8.00 1.69
N LEU A 52 9.69 8.59 2.40
CA LEU A 52 8.38 7.99 2.62
C LEU A 52 7.59 7.77 1.33
N VAL A 53 7.61 8.75 0.41
CA VAL A 53 6.96 8.62 -0.90
C VAL A 53 7.59 7.49 -1.71
N GLN A 54 8.93 7.41 -1.73
CA GLN A 54 9.63 6.34 -2.45
C GLN A 54 9.30 4.95 -1.88
N MET A 55 9.28 4.81 -0.55
CA MET A 55 8.88 3.57 0.12
C MET A 55 7.42 3.21 -0.19
N TYR A 56 6.53 4.21 -0.22
CA TYR A 56 5.12 3.99 -0.54
C TYR A 56 4.93 3.50 -1.98
N ASP A 57 5.65 4.06 -2.95
CA ASP A 57 5.63 3.61 -4.34
C ASP A 57 6.13 2.16 -4.49
N GLN A 58 7.18 1.80 -3.74
CA GLN A 58 7.67 0.42 -3.69
C GLN A 58 6.64 -0.53 -3.09
N ALA A 59 5.99 -0.12 -1.97
CA ALA A 59 4.96 -0.92 -1.33
C ALA A 59 3.73 -1.12 -2.22
N ILE A 60 3.31 -0.11 -2.99
CA ILE A 60 2.25 -0.25 -3.99
C ILE A 60 2.63 -1.29 -5.04
N THR A 61 3.86 -1.21 -5.56
CA THR A 61 4.33 -2.15 -6.59
C THR A 61 4.32 -3.58 -6.06
N GLN A 62 4.87 -3.81 -4.86
CA GLN A 62 4.87 -5.12 -4.21
C GLN A 62 3.46 -5.66 -3.94
N ARG A 63 2.53 -4.79 -3.51
CA ARG A 63 1.12 -5.15 -3.33
C ARG A 63 0.50 -5.60 -4.65
N ASP A 64 0.73 -4.85 -5.73
CA ASP A 64 0.15 -5.16 -7.03
C ASP A 64 0.69 -6.47 -7.60
N ASP A 65 1.99 -6.72 -7.45
CA ASP A 65 2.62 -8.00 -7.80
C ASP A 65 2.04 -9.16 -6.97
N ALA A 66 1.89 -8.97 -5.65
CA ALA A 66 1.29 -9.98 -4.78
C ALA A 66 -0.18 -10.27 -5.15
N MET A 67 -0.96 -9.24 -5.46
CA MET A 67 -2.34 -9.39 -5.91
C MET A 67 -2.43 -10.10 -7.27
N SER A 68 -1.53 -9.78 -8.21
CA SER A 68 -1.45 -10.46 -9.51
C SER A 68 -1.17 -11.95 -9.32
N ASN A 69 -0.15 -12.28 -8.53
CA ASN A 69 0.20 -13.66 -8.19
C ASN A 69 -0.95 -14.41 -7.51
N LEU A 70 -1.67 -13.76 -6.60
CA LEU A 70 -2.82 -14.36 -5.93
C LEU A 70 -3.95 -14.65 -6.92
N ARG A 71 -4.24 -13.72 -7.85
CA ARG A 71 -5.24 -13.92 -8.90
C ARG A 71 -4.86 -15.08 -9.80
N GLU A 72 -3.61 -15.14 -10.26
CA GLU A 72 -3.13 -16.23 -11.11
C GLU A 72 -3.27 -17.58 -10.41
N ARG A 73 -2.76 -17.71 -9.17
CA ARG A 73 -2.88 -18.95 -8.39
C ARG A 73 -4.33 -19.33 -8.11
N SER A 74 -5.20 -18.36 -7.88
CA SER A 74 -6.64 -18.63 -7.70
C SER A 74 -7.28 -19.18 -8.97
N ALA A 75 -6.90 -18.67 -10.14
CA ALA A 75 -7.37 -19.16 -11.43
C ALA A 75 -6.86 -20.57 -11.73
N GLN A 76 -5.57 -20.83 -11.48
CA GLN A 76 -4.96 -22.16 -11.60
C GLN A 76 -5.67 -23.18 -10.69
N LEU A 77 -5.93 -22.81 -9.43
CA LEU A 77 -6.66 -23.67 -8.49
C LEU A 77 -8.09 -23.95 -8.96
N ALA A 78 -8.77 -22.95 -9.52
CA ALA A 78 -10.10 -23.14 -10.09
C ALA A 78 -10.09 -24.10 -11.29
N SER A 79 -9.09 -24.00 -12.17
CA SER A 79 -8.91 -24.93 -13.30
C SER A 79 -8.65 -26.36 -12.80
N ALA A 80 -7.71 -26.52 -11.88
CA ALA A 80 -7.38 -27.83 -11.31
C ALA A 80 -8.61 -28.49 -10.64
N ARG A 81 -9.42 -27.71 -9.91
CA ARG A 81 -10.68 -28.21 -9.33
C ARG A 81 -11.67 -28.68 -10.39
N LYS A 82 -11.79 -27.93 -11.49
CA LYS A 82 -12.65 -28.31 -12.62
C LYS A 82 -12.17 -29.61 -13.26
N GLU A 83 -10.87 -29.77 -13.48
CA GLU A 83 -10.27 -30.98 -14.04
C GLU A 83 -10.49 -32.19 -13.13
N LEU A 84 -10.28 -32.05 -11.82
CA LEU A 84 -10.57 -33.11 -10.85
C LEU A 84 -12.03 -33.55 -10.88
N TYR A 85 -12.96 -32.60 -10.97
CA TYR A 85 -14.39 -32.91 -11.07
C TYR A 85 -14.72 -33.70 -12.36
N VAL A 86 -14.13 -33.34 -13.49
CA VAL A 86 -14.30 -34.06 -14.76
C VAL A 86 -13.77 -35.49 -14.64
N VAL A 87 -12.56 -35.66 -14.08
CA VAL A 87 -11.96 -36.99 -13.85
C VAL A 87 -12.84 -37.83 -12.92
N GLU A 88 -13.37 -37.24 -11.85
CA GLU A 88 -14.25 -37.92 -10.91
C GLU A 88 -15.55 -38.41 -11.58
N ILE A 89 -16.18 -37.58 -12.42
CA ILE A 89 -17.36 -37.99 -13.19
C ILE A 89 -17.03 -39.15 -14.12
N SER A 90 -15.94 -39.06 -14.88
CA SER A 90 -15.52 -40.10 -15.82
C SER A 90 -15.23 -41.41 -15.08
N ALA A 91 -14.52 -41.36 -13.95
CA ALA A 91 -14.25 -42.53 -13.12
C ALA A 91 -15.55 -43.19 -12.60
N LYS A 92 -16.52 -42.39 -12.15
CA LYS A 92 -17.84 -42.91 -11.75
C LYS A 92 -18.60 -43.52 -12.94
N GLY A 93 -18.49 -42.93 -14.12
CA GLY A 93 -19.06 -43.46 -15.36
C GLY A 93 -18.48 -44.83 -15.72
N HIS A 94 -17.14 -44.95 -15.75
CA HIS A 94 -16.46 -46.22 -16.01
C HIS A 94 -16.78 -47.30 -14.98
N LYS A 95 -16.89 -46.94 -13.70
CA LYS A 95 -17.30 -47.88 -12.64
C LYS A 95 -18.69 -48.45 -12.91
N ARG A 96 -19.67 -47.60 -13.22
CA ARG A 96 -21.05 -48.03 -13.54
C ARG A 96 -21.09 -48.96 -14.75
N GLU A 97 -20.28 -48.67 -15.77
CA GLU A 97 -20.22 -49.50 -16.97
C GLU A 97 -19.56 -50.86 -16.69
N ALA A 98 -18.48 -50.89 -15.91
CA ALA A 98 -17.86 -52.13 -15.46
C ALA A 98 -18.84 -52.99 -14.65
N ASP A 99 -19.64 -52.37 -13.77
CA ASP A 99 -20.67 -53.07 -12.99
C ASP A 99 -21.80 -53.63 -13.88
N ARG A 100 -22.20 -52.92 -14.94
CA ARG A 100 -23.17 -53.44 -15.94
C ARG A 100 -22.64 -54.65 -16.69
N LEU A 101 -21.39 -54.59 -17.17
CA LEU A 101 -20.77 -55.70 -17.89
C LEU A 101 -20.63 -56.94 -17.01
N LYS A 102 -20.30 -56.76 -15.72
CA LYS A 102 -20.29 -57.86 -14.72
C LYS A 102 -21.68 -58.47 -14.53
N GLY A 103 -22.75 -57.68 -14.59
CA GLY A 103 -24.13 -58.19 -14.49
C GLY A 103 -24.59 -58.96 -15.74
N MET A 104 -23.97 -58.74 -16.90
CA MET A 104 -24.26 -59.44 -18.16
C MET A 104 -23.45 -60.73 -18.34
N GLY A 105 -22.26 -60.84 -17.74
CA GLY A 105 -21.55 -62.11 -17.61
C GLY A 105 -22.18 -62.92 -16.48
N GLY A 106 -22.90 -64.00 -16.80
CA GLY A 106 -23.67 -64.80 -15.84
C GLY A 106 -22.92 -65.25 -14.56
N PRO A 107 -23.64 -65.70 -13.52
CA PRO A 107 -23.09 -65.93 -12.19
C PRO A 107 -22.04 -67.03 -12.22
N GLY A 108 -20.76 -66.66 -12.19
CA GLY A 108 -19.68 -67.62 -12.34
C GLY A 108 -18.30 -67.07 -12.02
N ALA A 109 -18.13 -66.39 -10.88
CA ALA A 109 -16.90 -66.38 -10.08
C ALA A 109 -17.07 -65.40 -8.90
N MET A 110 -17.47 -65.95 -7.76
CA MET A 110 -17.48 -65.24 -6.48
C MET A 110 -16.02 -65.09 -6.02
N THR A 111 -15.31 -64.05 -6.50
CA THR A 111 -14.00 -63.71 -5.96
C THR A 111 -14.20 -63.01 -4.62
N GLN A 112 -14.01 -63.80 -3.58
CA GLN A 112 -14.05 -63.46 -2.16
C GLN A 112 -12.92 -62.47 -1.82
N ASN A 113 -13.12 -61.17 -2.08
CA ASN A 113 -12.21 -60.10 -1.65
C ASN A 113 -12.97 -58.79 -1.36
N ASP A 114 -14.13 -58.88 -0.70
CA ASP A 114 -14.84 -57.72 -0.16
C ASP A 114 -14.55 -57.57 1.34
N HIS A 115 -13.31 -57.24 1.71
CA HIS A 115 -12.91 -56.91 3.10
C HIS A 115 -12.11 -55.62 3.23
N LEU A 116 -12.23 -54.70 2.26
CA LEU A 116 -11.83 -53.30 2.49
C LEU A 116 -13.06 -52.41 2.41
N GLY A 117 -13.62 -52.19 3.60
CA GLY A 117 -14.76 -51.34 3.83
C GLY A 117 -14.60 -50.00 3.13
N SER A 118 -15.56 -49.70 2.26
CA SER A 118 -15.89 -48.35 1.85
C SER A 118 -16.34 -47.60 3.10
N GLN A 119 -15.37 -47.07 3.85
CA GLN A 119 -15.65 -46.06 4.85
C GLN A 119 -16.17 -44.85 4.09
N ASN A 120 -17.44 -44.52 4.35
CA ASN A 120 -18.00 -43.20 4.09
C ASN A 120 -16.99 -42.16 4.58
N ILE A 121 -16.24 -41.56 3.67
CA ILE A 121 -15.53 -40.32 3.96
C ILE A 121 -16.61 -39.25 3.95
N PRO A 122 -17.04 -38.71 5.11
CA PRO A 122 -17.98 -37.60 5.08
C PRO A 122 -17.35 -36.45 4.30
N ASN A 123 -18.15 -35.80 3.46
CA ASN A 123 -17.80 -34.67 2.58
C ASN A 123 -17.15 -33.50 3.35
N SER A 124 -15.91 -33.67 3.80
CA SER A 124 -15.07 -32.63 4.41
C SER A 124 -14.75 -31.54 3.39
N LEU A 125 -14.72 -31.89 2.10
CA LEU A 125 -14.58 -30.95 0.97
C LEU A 125 -15.83 -30.08 0.76
N GLU A 126 -17.04 -30.58 0.96
CA GLU A 126 -18.25 -29.73 0.89
C GLU A 126 -18.34 -28.80 2.11
N ARG A 127 -18.01 -29.29 3.31
CA ARG A 127 -17.94 -28.42 4.50
C ARG A 127 -16.82 -27.39 4.38
N ALA A 128 -15.64 -27.75 3.88
CA ALA A 128 -14.54 -26.82 3.65
C ALA A 128 -14.85 -25.78 2.56
N SER A 129 -15.59 -26.17 1.52
CA SER A 129 -16.09 -25.25 0.49
C SER A 129 -17.07 -24.21 1.07
N GLN A 130 -18.00 -24.64 1.92
CA GLN A 130 -18.97 -23.76 2.59
C GLN A 130 -18.30 -22.80 3.60
N TYR A 131 -17.33 -23.27 4.38
CA TYR A 131 -16.56 -22.41 5.30
C TYR A 131 -15.67 -21.39 4.56
N TRP A 132 -15.19 -21.70 3.36
CA TRP A 132 -14.36 -20.79 2.58
C TRP A 132 -15.17 -19.69 1.88
N LEU A 133 -16.36 -20.01 1.36
CA LEU A 133 -17.28 -19.01 0.78
C LEU A 133 -17.78 -18.01 1.84
N LEU A 134 -18.00 -18.45 3.08
CA LEU A 134 -18.41 -17.58 4.19
C LEU A 134 -17.26 -16.72 4.75
N SER A 135 -16.01 -17.19 4.70
CA SER A 135 -14.85 -16.42 5.19
C SER A 135 -14.33 -15.39 4.18
N THR A 136 -14.40 -15.69 2.88
CA THR A 136 -14.06 -14.72 1.82
C THR A 136 -15.11 -13.63 1.64
N ALA A 137 -16.40 -13.95 1.83
CA ALA A 137 -17.47 -12.94 1.77
C ALA A 137 -17.43 -11.93 2.94
N ARG A 138 -16.92 -12.31 4.12
CA ARG A 138 -16.82 -11.40 5.28
C ARG A 138 -15.60 -10.47 5.23
N SER A 139 -14.66 -10.72 4.32
CA SER A 139 -13.40 -9.98 4.19
C SER A 139 -13.38 -9.00 3.01
N TYR A 140 -14.38 -9.05 2.13
CA TYR A 140 -14.55 -8.13 1.01
C TYR A 140 -15.66 -7.11 1.33
N SER A 141 -15.33 -6.11 2.14
CA SER A 141 -16.06 -4.84 2.09
C SER A 141 -15.39 -3.98 1.01
N PRO A 142 -16.03 -3.73 -0.14
CA PRO A 142 -15.50 -2.77 -1.09
C PRO A 142 -15.72 -1.37 -0.51
N ARG A 143 -14.82 -0.93 0.37
CA ARG A 143 -14.64 0.50 0.58
C ARG A 143 -14.08 1.05 -0.73
N LYS A 144 -15.00 1.55 -1.57
CA LYS A 144 -14.70 2.58 -2.57
C LYS A 144 -14.12 3.78 -1.82
N VAL A 145 -12.82 3.76 -1.54
CA VAL A 145 -12.10 4.96 -1.16
C VAL A 145 -11.87 5.71 -2.45
N TYR A 146 -12.68 6.74 -2.66
CA TYR A 146 -12.53 7.78 -3.66
C TYR A 146 -11.05 8.15 -3.81
N ASN A 147 -10.43 7.76 -4.93
CA ASN A 147 -9.08 8.21 -5.29
C ASN A 147 -9.10 9.07 -6.56
N GLU A 148 -10.21 9.77 -6.80
CA GLU A 148 -10.27 10.87 -7.76
C GLU A 148 -9.95 12.23 -7.11
N SER A 149 -9.89 12.34 -5.79
CA SER A 149 -9.68 13.63 -5.11
C SER A 149 -8.22 14.03 -4.88
N LEU A 150 -7.25 13.11 -5.00
CA LEU A 150 -5.82 13.41 -4.83
C LEU A 150 -5.11 13.77 -6.14
N SER A 151 -5.60 13.31 -7.29
CA SER A 151 -5.11 13.75 -8.60
C SER A 151 -5.38 15.24 -8.86
N TYR A 152 -6.48 15.79 -8.31
CA TYR A 152 -6.79 17.22 -8.43
C TYR A 152 -6.14 18.10 -7.37
N ARG A 153 -5.70 17.55 -6.22
CA ARG A 153 -5.01 18.36 -5.17
C ARG A 153 -3.52 18.52 -5.41
N LEU A 154 -2.87 17.59 -6.12
CA LEU A 154 -1.47 17.77 -6.55
C LEU A 154 -1.34 18.63 -7.82
N ARG A 155 -2.44 18.90 -8.56
CA ARG A 155 -2.44 19.85 -9.68
C ARG A 155 -2.32 21.31 -9.23
N ASN A 156 -2.72 21.66 -8.00
CA ASN A 156 -2.71 23.05 -7.54
C ASN A 156 -1.40 23.51 -6.85
N ILE A 157 -0.46 22.62 -6.59
CA ILE A 157 0.86 23.02 -6.06
C ILE A 157 1.87 23.31 -7.18
N PHE A 158 1.60 22.88 -8.42
CA PHE A 158 2.51 23.07 -9.55
C PHE A 158 2.24 24.33 -10.40
N LEU A 159 1.18 25.09 -10.14
CA LEU A 159 0.86 26.33 -10.88
C LEU A 159 1.31 27.63 -10.19
N LEU A 160 1.85 27.54 -8.97
CA LEU A 160 2.52 28.67 -8.34
C LEU A 160 4.03 28.43 -8.46
N GLY A 161 4.61 29.00 -9.52
CA GLY A 161 6.01 28.87 -9.87
C GLY A 161 6.93 29.09 -8.67
N CYS A 162 7.73 28.06 -8.37
CA CYS A 162 8.77 28.13 -7.36
C CYS A 162 9.88 29.07 -7.89
N PRO A 163 10.13 30.25 -7.27
CA PRO A 163 11.12 31.23 -7.78
C PRO A 163 12.58 30.75 -7.69
N TRP A 164 12.82 29.56 -7.13
CA TRP A 164 14.14 29.03 -6.82
C TRP A 164 14.57 27.86 -7.73
N CYS A 165 13.74 27.46 -8.68
CA CYS A 165 14.11 26.45 -9.68
C CYS A 165 14.87 27.12 -10.85
N ARG A 166 16.19 26.90 -10.92
CA ARG A 166 17.02 27.25 -12.08
C ARG A 166 16.42 26.68 -13.38
N PRO A 167 16.53 27.39 -14.52
CA PRO A 167 15.93 26.99 -15.80
C PRO A 167 16.56 25.75 -16.47
N ASP A 168 17.69 25.22 -15.95
CA ASP A 168 18.43 24.13 -16.60
C ASP A 168 18.08 22.72 -16.09
N CYS A 169 17.00 22.55 -15.31
CA CYS A 169 16.53 21.22 -14.94
C CYS A 169 15.79 20.53 -16.10
N LEU A 170 16.57 20.07 -17.08
CA LEU A 170 16.20 19.05 -18.05
C LEU A 170 15.84 17.75 -17.32
N ALA A 171 14.61 17.62 -16.84
CA ALA A 171 14.05 16.35 -16.39
C ALA A 171 12.51 16.33 -16.50
N LEU A 172 11.96 16.89 -17.57
CA LEU A 172 10.53 16.83 -17.89
C LEU A 172 10.17 15.75 -18.92
N THR A 173 11.05 14.77 -19.16
CA THR A 173 10.77 13.66 -20.09
C THR A 173 10.27 12.39 -19.40
N PHE A 174 10.42 12.25 -18.07
CA PHE A 174 10.14 10.97 -17.40
C PHE A 174 8.67 10.76 -17.00
N THR A 175 7.90 11.83 -16.79
CA THR A 175 6.49 11.73 -16.37
C THR A 175 5.50 11.72 -17.53
N GLN A 176 5.85 12.35 -18.67
CA GLN A 176 5.02 12.32 -19.88
C GLN A 176 4.98 10.91 -20.51
N GLN A 177 6.11 10.19 -20.51
CA GLN A 177 6.20 8.83 -21.04
C GLN A 177 5.31 7.81 -20.30
N ARG A 178 4.98 8.06 -19.02
CA ARG A 178 4.11 7.15 -18.24
C ARG A 178 2.63 7.41 -18.50
N TYR A 179 2.27 8.64 -18.88
CA TYR A 179 0.90 9.00 -19.27
C TYR A 179 0.55 8.39 -20.65
N ASP A 180 1.48 8.43 -21.60
CA ASP A 180 1.25 7.89 -22.94
C ASP A 180 1.24 6.36 -22.99
N ARG A 181 1.96 5.67 -22.09
CA ARG A 181 1.94 4.20 -21.99
C ARG A 181 0.65 3.65 -21.34
N PHE A 182 -0.06 4.46 -20.56
CA PHE A 182 -1.31 4.06 -19.90
C PHE A 182 -2.58 4.38 -20.70
N ASN A 183 -2.48 5.14 -21.80
CA ASN A 183 -3.65 5.67 -22.53
C ASN A 183 -3.71 5.23 -24.01
N GLN A 184 -3.04 4.13 -24.38
CA GLN A 184 -3.24 3.48 -25.68
C GLN A 184 -4.37 2.44 -25.55
N PRO A 185 -5.51 2.61 -26.25
CA PRO A 185 -6.51 1.57 -26.34
C PRO A 185 -6.06 0.46 -27.31
N ASN A 186 -5.86 -0.74 -26.74
CA ASN A 186 -5.62 -2.07 -27.32
C ASN A 186 -4.52 -2.24 -28.37
#